data_AF-A0A524EHC9-F1
#
_entry.id   AF-A0A524EHC9-F1
#
_cell.length_a   1.000
_cell.length_b   1.000
_cell.length_c   1.000
_cell.angle_alpha   90.00
_cell.angle_beta   90.00
_cell.angle_gamma   90.00
#
_symmetry.space_group_name_H-M   'P 1'
#
loop_
_entity.id
_entity.type
_entity.pdbx_description
1 polymer ?
#
loop_
_entity_poly.entity_id
_entity_poly.type
_entity_poly.pdbx_seq_one_letter_code
_entity_poly.pdbx_strand_id
1 'polypeptide(L)'
;MSEKINTTNKTKLTLKIGLTAILIGIGVVLSYLNPFGYFTISGTKINPFAHLINAISGVLLGLSFSVIAASSIAVIRYSTNIGSIHAFHGGIPGAVVVSIISYF
;
A
#
# COMPACT_ATOMS: atom_id res chain seq x y z
N MET A 1 10.63 34.34 -4.42
CA MET A 1 9.97 33.37 -5.33
C MET A 1 10.41 31.93 -5.05
N SER A 2 11.72 31.63 -5.10
CA SER A 2 12.26 30.27 -4.89
C SER A 2 11.92 29.65 -3.52
N GLU A 3 11.96 30.44 -2.45
CA GLU A 3 11.63 29.97 -1.09
C GLU A 3 10.16 29.54 -0.93
N LYS A 4 9.23 30.24 -1.59
CA LYS A 4 7.79 29.92 -1.58
C LYS A 4 7.48 28.62 -2.34
N ILE A 5 8.27 28.32 -3.38
CA ILE A 5 8.17 27.06 -4.14
C ILE A 5 8.67 25.89 -3.28
N ASN A 6 9.79 26.08 -2.58
CA ASN A 6 10.36 25.06 -1.70
C ASN A 6 9.44 24.70 -0.52
N THR A 7 8.80 25.68 0.11
CA THR A 7 7.83 25.42 1.18
C THR A 7 6.59 24.71 0.66
N THR A 8 6.07 25.11 -0.51
CA THR A 8 4.93 24.44 -1.16
C THR A 8 5.24 22.97 -1.47
N ASN A 9 6.44 22.68 -1.99
CA ASN A 9 6.88 21.33 -2.28
C ASN A 9 7.04 20.49 -1.00
N LYS A 10 7.60 21.08 0.08
CA LYS A 10 7.67 20.41 1.38
C LYS A 10 6.28 20.07 1.92
N THR A 11 5.32 20.99 1.86
CA THR A 11 3.94 20.73 2.32
C THR A 11 3.29 19.60 1.53
N LYS A 12 3.42 19.61 0.19
CA LYS A 12 2.92 18.52 -0.66
C LYS A 12 3.56 17.17 -0.31
N LEU A 13 4.87 17.14 -0.05
CA LEU A 13 5.58 15.94 0.36
C LEU A 13 5.09 15.42 1.71
N THR A 14 4.94 16.28 2.71
CA THR A 14 4.42 15.91 4.04
C THR A 14 3.03 15.31 3.94
N LEU A 15 2.13 15.91 3.16
CA LEU A 15 0.79 15.38 2.92
C LEU A 15 0.85 13.99 2.26
N LYS A 16 1.73 13.82 1.27
CA LYS A 16 1.91 12.55 0.57
C LYS A 16 2.41 11.44 1.49
N ILE A 17 3.36 11.75 2.38
CA ILE A 17 3.85 10.83 3.41
C ILE A 17 2.73 10.46 4.39
N GLY A 18 1.97 11.46 4.87
CA GLY A 18 0.83 11.23 5.77
C GLY A 18 -0.23 10.33 5.16
N LEU A 19 -0.63 10.58 3.91
CA LEU A 19 -1.53 9.73 3.14
C LEU A 19 -1.00 8.30 2.99
N THR A 20 0.30 8.16 2.71
CA THR A 20 0.95 6.85 2.61
C THR A 20 0.83 6.07 3.92
N ALA A 21 1.12 6.70 5.06
CA ALA A 21 1.02 6.09 6.38
C ALA A 21 -0.43 5.67 6.72
N ILE A 22 -1.40 6.53 6.42
CA ILE A 22 -2.82 6.23 6.63
C ILE A 22 -3.25 5.02 5.79
N LEU A 23 -2.88 4.98 4.50
CA LEU A 23 -3.20 3.85 3.62
C LEU A 23 -2.55 2.54 4.08
N ILE A 24 -1.31 2.58 4.59
CA ILE A 24 -0.67 1.42 5.21
C ILE A 24 -1.49 0.93 6.41
N GLY A 25 -1.87 1.84 7.31
CA GLY A 25 -2.68 1.52 8.48
C GLY A 25 -4.01 0.88 8.11
N ILE A 26 -4.72 1.44 7.14
CA ILE A 26 -5.98 0.90 6.62
C ILE A 26 -5.77 -0.50 6.01
N GLY A 27 -4.75 -0.67 5.17
CA GLY A 27 -4.45 -1.97 4.55
C GLY A 27 -4.13 -3.06 5.57
N VAL A 28 -3.44 -2.71 6.66
CA VAL A 28 -3.18 -3.63 7.77
C VAL A 28 -4.46 -3.92 8.54
N VAL A 29 -5.22 -2.92 9.00
CA VAL A 29 -6.45 -3.12 9.78
C VAL A 29 -7.49 -3.94 9.01
N LEU A 30 -7.68 -3.68 7.71
CA LEU A 30 -8.57 -4.48 6.86
C LEU A 30 -8.10 -5.94 6.73
N SER A 31 -6.79 -6.20 6.84
CA SER A 31 -6.26 -7.57 6.88
C SER A 31 -6.65 -8.31 8.18
N TYR A 32 -6.88 -7.59 9.27
CA TYR A 32 -7.25 -8.15 10.57
C TYR A 32 -8.76 -8.40 10.70
N LEU A 33 -9.58 -7.86 9.80
CA LEU A 33 -11.04 -7.91 9.90
C LEU A 33 -11.56 -9.32 9.53
N ASN A 34 -11.44 -10.29 10.42
CA ASN A 34 -11.93 -11.66 10.22
C ASN A 34 -13.48 -11.73 10.32
N PRO A 35 -14.20 -12.49 9.46
CA PRO A 35 -13.73 -13.45 8.44
C PRO A 35 -13.53 -12.86 7.03
N PHE A 36 -13.77 -11.56 6.83
CA PHE A 36 -13.75 -10.94 5.50
C PHE A 36 -12.33 -10.60 5.01
N GLY A 37 -11.36 -10.49 5.93
CA GLY A 37 -10.02 -9.95 5.70
C GLY A 37 -9.05 -10.87 4.98
N TYR A 38 -9.29 -12.18 4.92
CA TYR A 38 -8.49 -13.10 4.11
C TYR A 38 -9.26 -14.38 3.77
N PHE A 39 -9.16 -14.79 2.51
CA PHE A 39 -9.62 -16.10 2.05
C PHE A 39 -8.44 -17.07 2.11
N THR A 40 -8.67 -18.24 2.68
CA THR A 40 -7.69 -19.32 2.65
C THR A 40 -8.00 -20.21 1.46
N ILE A 41 -7.14 -20.15 0.45
CA ILE A 41 -7.20 -21.03 -0.72
C ILE A 41 -5.89 -21.80 -0.74
N SER A 42 -5.97 -23.13 -0.64
CA SER A 42 -4.82 -24.03 -0.73
C SER A 42 -3.65 -23.66 0.22
N GLY A 43 -3.94 -23.35 1.48
CA GLY A 43 -2.93 -22.96 2.48
C GLY A 43 -2.39 -21.52 2.35
N THR A 44 -2.80 -20.77 1.30
CA THR A 44 -2.40 -19.38 1.10
C THR A 44 -3.48 -18.43 1.61
N LYS A 45 -3.08 -17.48 2.47
CA LYS A 45 -3.95 -16.40 2.98
C LYS A 45 -4.00 -15.25 1.97
N ILE A 46 -5.00 -15.26 1.10
CA ILE A 46 -5.24 -14.23 0.08
C ILE A 46 -6.06 -13.09 0.71
N ASN A 47 -5.50 -11.88 0.72
CA ASN A 47 -6.22 -10.70 1.22
C ASN A 47 -6.64 -9.78 0.06
N PRO A 48 -7.93 -9.75 -0.33
CA PRO A 48 -8.42 -8.88 -1.41
C PRO A 48 -8.33 -7.39 -1.06
N PHE A 49 -8.48 -7.03 0.22
CA PHE A 49 -8.43 -5.62 0.64
C PHE A 49 -7.02 -5.03 0.55
N ALA A 50 -5.97 -5.83 0.78
CA ALA A 50 -4.60 -5.38 0.57
C ALA A 50 -4.35 -5.03 -0.91
N HIS A 51 -4.89 -5.81 -1.85
CA HIS A 51 -4.79 -5.50 -3.28
C HIS A 51 -5.54 -4.22 -3.64
N LEU A 52 -6.74 -4.01 -3.08
CA LEU A 52 -7.50 -2.78 -3.26
C LEU A 52 -6.74 -1.55 -2.76
N ILE A 53 -6.17 -1.61 -1.56
CA ILE A 53 -5.40 -0.52 -0.97
C ILE A 53 -4.13 -0.25 -1.78
N ASN A 54 -3.46 -1.29 -2.29
CA ASN A 54 -2.32 -1.11 -3.17
C ASN A 54 -2.71 -0.41 -4.47
N ALA A 55 -3.85 -0.77 -5.08
CA ALA A 55 -4.36 -0.07 -6.25
C ALA A 55 -4.68 1.41 -5.96
N ILE A 56 -5.38 1.70 -4.87
CA ILE A 56 -5.69 3.07 -4.44
C ILE A 56 -4.40 3.87 -4.19
N SER A 57 -3.43 3.26 -3.50
CA SER A 57 -2.12 3.87 -3.26
C SER A 57 -1.38 4.14 -4.57
N GLY A 58 -1.55 3.27 -5.57
CA GLY A 58 -0.93 3.41 -6.88
C GLY A 58 -1.44 4.61 -7.64
N VAL A 59 -2.76 4.81 -7.64
CA VAL A 59 -3.43 5.95 -8.28
C VAL A 59 -3.13 7.28 -7.56
N LEU A 60 -3.17 7.29 -6.24
CA LEU A 60 -3.07 8.53 -5.46
C LEU A 60 -1.62 9.00 -5.21
N LEU A 61 -0.69 8.05 -5.03
CA LEU A 61 0.68 8.36 -4.59
C LEU A 61 1.72 8.18 -5.70
N GLY A 62 1.39 7.45 -6.78
CA GLY A 62 2.32 7.08 -7.84
C GLY A 62 3.36 6.04 -7.40
N LEU A 63 4.26 5.70 -8.32
CA LEU A 63 5.12 4.52 -8.25
C LEU A 63 5.91 4.39 -6.95
N SER A 64 6.74 5.38 -6.61
CA SER A 64 7.69 5.27 -5.50
C SER A 64 6.99 5.09 -4.15
N PHE A 65 5.95 5.89 -3.88
CA PHE A 65 5.24 5.84 -2.60
C PHE A 65 4.29 4.64 -2.50
N SER A 66 3.70 4.21 -3.62
CA SER A 66 2.85 3.01 -3.65
C SER A 66 3.64 1.73 -3.39
N VAL A 67 4.85 1.59 -3.98
CA VAL A 67 5.73 0.44 -3.72
C VAL A 67 6.17 0.39 -2.25
N ILE A 68 6.48 1.54 -1.64
CA ILE A 68 6.81 1.63 -0.22
C ILE A 68 5.61 1.23 0.64
N ALA A 69 4.41 1.73 0.32
CA ALA A 69 3.18 1.34 1.02
C ALA A 69 2.91 -0.16 0.93
N ALA A 70 2.95 -0.74 -0.28
CA ALA A 70 2.70 -2.16 -0.51
C ALA A 70 3.72 -3.04 0.21
N SER A 71 4.99 -2.65 0.18
CA SER A 71 6.06 -3.36 0.90
C SER A 71 5.87 -3.28 2.41
N SER A 72 5.51 -2.11 2.94
CA SER A 72 5.26 -1.92 4.37
C SER A 72 4.07 -2.76 4.85
N ILE A 73 2.97 -2.79 4.10
CA ILE A 73 1.81 -3.63 4.39
C ILE A 73 2.22 -5.12 4.39
N ALA A 74 3.02 -5.55 3.40
CA ALA A 74 3.48 -6.94 3.32
C ALA A 74 4.37 -7.33 4.53
N VAL A 75 5.32 -6.46 4.91
CA VAL A 75 6.18 -6.68 6.09
C VAL A 75 5.34 -6.78 7.35
N ILE A 76 4.43 -5.84 7.59
CA ILE A 76 3.61 -5.84 8.81
C ILE A 76 2.75 -7.10 8.87
N ARG A 77 2.10 -7.47 7.76
CA ARG A 77 1.26 -8.68 7.71
C ARG A 77 2.05 -9.97 7.92
N TYR A 78 3.26 -10.05 7.37
CA TYR A 78 4.13 -11.21 7.56
C TYR A 78 4.59 -11.32 9.03
N SER A 79 5.05 -10.21 9.62
CA SER A 79 5.48 -10.16 11.02
C SER A 79 4.37 -10.50 12.01
N THR A 80 3.11 -10.22 11.66
CA THR A 80 1.95 -10.52 12.53
C THR A 80 1.33 -11.90 12.28
N ASN A 81 1.96 -12.77 11.48
CA ASN A 81 1.46 -14.11 11.11
C ASN A 81 0.10 -14.15 10.40
N ILE A 82 -0.40 -13.00 9.93
CA ILE A 82 -1.68 -12.90 9.19
C ILE A 82 -1.45 -13.03 7.69
N GLY A 83 -0.32 -12.55 7.20
CA GLY A 83 0.15 -12.78 5.85
C GLY A 83 1.03 -14.02 5.76
N SER A 84 1.03 -14.67 4.59
CA SER A 84 2.09 -15.60 4.20
C SER A 84 3.16 -14.87 3.39
N ILE A 85 4.23 -15.57 3.00
CA ILE A 85 5.26 -15.03 2.09
C ILE A 85 4.68 -14.51 0.77
N HIS A 86 3.48 -14.99 0.38
CA HIS A 86 2.76 -14.52 -0.80
C HIS A 86 2.26 -13.06 -0.69
N ALA A 87 2.27 -12.48 0.51
CA ALA A 87 1.97 -11.06 0.71
C ALA A 87 2.91 -10.13 -0.09
N PHE A 88 4.19 -10.51 -0.20
CA PHE A 88 5.18 -9.75 -0.95
C PHE A 88 4.99 -9.89 -2.46
N HIS A 89 4.73 -11.12 -2.93
CA HIS A 89 4.53 -11.43 -4.34
C HIS A 89 3.28 -10.79 -4.93
N GLY A 90 2.17 -10.74 -4.18
CA GLY A 90 0.95 -10.14 -4.68
C GLY A 90 0.93 -8.62 -4.55
N GLY A 91 1.51 -8.09 -3.46
CA GLY A 91 1.40 -6.68 -3.11
C GLY A 91 2.23 -5.76 -3.99
N ILE A 92 3.52 -6.09 -4.17
CA ILE A 92 4.49 -5.23 -4.86
C ILE A 92 4.19 -5.11 -6.36
N PRO A 93 3.97 -6.21 -7.11
CA PRO A 93 3.66 -6.12 -8.54
C PRO A 93 2.35 -5.39 -8.81
N GLY A 94 1.33 -5.59 -7.96
CA GLY A 94 0.05 -4.87 -8.10
C GLY A 94 0.20 -3.36 -7.95
N ALA A 95 0.98 -2.91 -6.95
CA ALA A 95 1.31 -1.50 -6.78
C ALA A 95 2.08 -0.94 -7.98
N VAL A 96 3.07 -1.67 -8.49
CA VAL A 96 3.85 -1.27 -9.67
C VAL A 96 2.96 -1.12 -10.90
N VAL A 97 2.14 -2.14 -11.21
CA VAL A 97 1.28 -2.14 -12.40
C VAL A 97 0.27 -1.01 -12.34
N VAL A 98 -0.42 -0.83 -11.22
CA VAL A 98 -1.44 0.23 -11.10
C VAL A 98 -0.81 1.62 -11.17
N SER A 99 0.33 1.83 -10.50
CA SER A 99 1.04 3.11 -10.57
C SER A 99 1.56 3.43 -11.97
N ILE A 100 2.03 2.44 -12.74
CA ILE A 100 2.47 2.68 -14.12
C ILE A 100 1.26 3.05 -14.98
N ILE A 101 0.17 2.29 -14.89
CA ILE A 101 -1.02 2.50 -15.74
C ILE A 101 -1.73 3.81 -15.40
N SER A 102 -1.88 4.16 -14.12
CA SER A 102 -2.63 5.35 -13.73
C SER A 102 -1.86 6.66 -13.92
N TYR A 103 -0.54 6.58 -14.08
CA TYR A 103 0.34 7.73 -14.22
C TYR A 103 0.81 7.92 -15.68
N PHE A 104 0.34 7.07 -16.59
CA PHE A 104 0.39 7.27 -18.04
C PHE A 104 -0.67 8.29 -18.47
#